data_AF-A0A8T7MK04-F1
#
_entry.id   AF-A0A8T7MK04-F1
#
_cell.length_a   1.000
_cell.length_b   1.000
_cell.length_c   1.000
_cell.angle_alpha   90.00
_cell.angle_beta   90.00
_cell.angle_gamma   90.00
#
_symmetry.space_group_name_H-M   'P 1'
#
loop_
_entity.id
_entity.type
_entity.pdbx_description
1 polymer ?
#
loop_
_entity_poly.entity_id
_entity_poly.type
_entity_poly.pdbx_seq_one_letter_code
_entity_poly.pdbx_strand_id
1 'polypeptide(L)'
;MSQQTKDKVNWDIAEKMAADLCSERIDLNEAAKASNYLSNICNLEQFFQWLDRTNQSSAAKALIRSQQTQEYYRKLRDICNRRLKGLDIDEANRAFAWAVRLARFYAKNPRVLELEDPRKVEPVKASPAKVVHTTPAVVVPPPTVSKPAQSTPVKVGEKHTANVTKSGKTTEIAVSGVKADKDIRWRIRKAEAQGFELKVGQSLEVEVIEANLDETNSYWLIFCKVLAGSERKVVPTPTPQPKKSKLEEILERMQKESQGKV
;
A
#
# COMPACT_ATOMS: atom_id res chain seq x y z
N MET A 1 -20.48 -25.73 2.06
CA MET A 1 -20.52 -25.06 0.74
C MET A 1 -19.26 -25.42 -0.02
N SER A 2 -19.36 -25.69 -1.33
CA SER A 2 -18.17 -25.90 -2.16
C SER A 2 -17.39 -24.59 -2.33
N GLN A 3 -16.08 -24.68 -2.58
CA GLN A 3 -15.20 -23.52 -2.76
C GLN A 3 -15.71 -22.57 -3.85
N GLN A 4 -16.23 -23.13 -4.96
CA GLN A 4 -16.78 -22.37 -6.08
C GLN A 4 -17.98 -21.50 -5.68
N THR A 5 -18.82 -21.96 -4.74
CA THR A 5 -19.93 -21.15 -4.21
C THR A 5 -19.41 -19.99 -3.37
N LYS A 6 -18.37 -20.21 -2.54
CA LYS A 6 -17.74 -19.14 -1.75
C LYS A 6 -17.09 -18.09 -2.64
N ASP A 7 -16.39 -18.51 -3.69
CA ASP A 7 -15.73 -17.59 -4.62
C ASP A 7 -16.73 -16.71 -5.36
N LYS A 8 -17.86 -17.28 -5.80
CA LYS A 8 -18.95 -16.52 -6.42
C LYS A 8 -19.56 -15.49 -5.45
N VAL A 9 -19.87 -15.90 -4.22
CA VAL A 9 -20.41 -14.99 -3.20
C VAL A 9 -19.43 -13.85 -2.90
N ASN A 10 -18.13 -14.14 -2.80
CA ASN A 10 -17.10 -13.13 -2.58
C ASN A 10 -17.01 -12.13 -3.75
N TRP A 11 -17.19 -12.60 -4.99
CA TRP A 11 -17.23 -11.73 -6.17
C TRP A 11 -18.44 -10.80 -6.16
N ASP A 12 -19.64 -11.32 -5.93
CA ASP A 12 -20.88 -10.53 -5.88
C ASP A 12 -20.81 -9.44 -4.79
N ILE A 13 -20.20 -9.76 -3.64
CA ILE A 13 -19.97 -8.79 -2.56
C ILE A 13 -18.96 -7.73 -2.99
N ALA A 14 -17.84 -8.15 -3.61
CA ALA A 14 -16.80 -7.23 -4.06
C ALA A 14 -17.32 -6.24 -5.10
N GLU A 15 -18.12 -6.69 -6.06
CA GLU A 15 -18.72 -5.85 -7.10
C GLU A 15 -19.69 -4.82 -6.51
N LYS A 16 -20.62 -5.26 -5.66
CA LYS A 16 -21.56 -4.36 -4.97
C LYS A 16 -20.85 -3.36 -4.07
N MET A 17 -19.79 -3.79 -3.38
CA MET A 17 -18.98 -2.90 -2.55
C MET A 17 -18.20 -1.89 -3.41
N ALA A 18 -17.65 -2.31 -4.56
CA ALA A 18 -16.99 -1.40 -5.50
C ALA A 18 -17.95 -0.32 -6.03
N ALA A 19 -19.19 -0.71 -6.38
CA ALA A 19 -20.23 0.22 -6.79
C ALA A 19 -20.58 1.24 -5.68
N ASP A 20 -20.69 0.78 -4.42
CA ASP A 20 -20.92 1.66 -3.27
C ASP A 20 -19.75 2.65 -3.07
N LEU A 21 -18.49 2.17 -3.16
CA LEU A 21 -17.28 3.01 -3.03
C LEU A 21 -17.25 4.13 -4.08
N CYS A 22 -17.57 3.80 -5.33
CA CYS A 22 -17.63 4.76 -6.43
C CYS A 22 -18.79 5.75 -6.26
N SER A 23 -19.98 5.26 -5.91
CA SER A 23 -21.19 6.08 -5.77
C SER A 23 -21.06 7.11 -4.65
N GLU A 24 -20.46 6.71 -3.53
CA GLU A 24 -20.22 7.56 -2.36
C GLU A 24 -19.01 8.50 -2.52
N ARG A 25 -18.31 8.42 -3.67
CA ARG A 25 -17.10 9.18 -4.01
C ARG A 25 -16.01 9.11 -2.94
N ILE A 26 -15.79 7.91 -2.40
CA ILE A 26 -14.75 7.68 -1.40
C ILE A 26 -13.38 7.75 -2.07
N ASP A 27 -12.40 8.37 -1.41
CA ASP A 27 -11.01 8.28 -1.84
C ASP A 27 -10.52 6.83 -1.78
N LEU A 28 -10.22 6.27 -2.95
CA LEU A 28 -9.79 4.88 -3.10
C LEU A 28 -8.44 4.59 -2.42
N ASN A 29 -7.65 5.60 -2.08
CA ASN A 29 -6.45 5.45 -1.27
C ASN A 29 -6.78 5.20 0.20
N GLU A 30 -7.80 5.87 0.75
CA GLU A 30 -8.28 5.61 2.11
C GLU A 30 -8.96 4.24 2.19
N ALA A 31 -9.74 3.86 1.17
CA ALA A 31 -10.29 2.52 1.06
C ALA A 31 -9.20 1.43 1.02
N ALA A 32 -8.11 1.65 0.26
CA ALA A 32 -6.97 0.74 0.20
C ALA A 32 -6.24 0.62 1.55
N LYS A 33 -6.07 1.73 2.30
CA LYS A 33 -5.50 1.70 3.65
C LYS A 33 -6.36 0.88 4.60
N ALA A 34 -7.68 1.05 4.55
CA ALA A 34 -8.62 0.26 5.35
C ALA A 34 -8.58 -1.23 4.99
N SER A 35 -8.53 -1.57 3.70
CA SER A 35 -8.39 -2.96 3.24
C SER A 35 -7.07 -3.58 3.72
N ASN A 36 -5.95 -2.85 3.63
CA ASN A 36 -4.67 -3.31 4.16
C ASN A 36 -4.67 -3.43 5.69
N TYR A 37 -5.41 -2.58 6.41
CA TYR A 37 -5.58 -2.76 7.86
C TYR A 37 -6.33 -4.07 8.16
N LEU A 38 -7.42 -4.34 7.43
CA LEU A 38 -8.20 -5.57 7.55
C LEU A 38 -7.33 -6.82 7.32
N SER A 39 -6.41 -6.79 6.35
CA SER A 39 -5.51 -7.93 6.09
C SER A 39 -4.45 -8.16 7.16
N ASN A 40 -4.23 -7.20 8.06
CA ASN A 40 -3.21 -7.28 9.12
C ASN A 40 -3.77 -7.62 10.50
N ILE A 41 -5.07 -7.82 10.62
CA ILE A 41 -5.74 -8.17 11.87
C ILE A 41 -6.36 -9.57 11.78
N CYS A 42 -6.62 -10.18 12.93
CA CYS A 42 -7.16 -11.54 12.99
C CYS A 42 -8.68 -11.58 13.21
N ASN A 43 -9.34 -10.44 13.42
CA ASN A 43 -10.76 -10.38 13.79
C ASN A 43 -11.46 -9.16 13.16
N LEU A 44 -12.59 -9.42 12.50
CA LEU A 44 -13.42 -8.41 11.84
C LEU A 44 -14.04 -7.40 12.84
N GLU A 45 -14.29 -7.79 14.08
CA GLU A 45 -14.74 -6.86 15.11
C GLU A 45 -13.67 -5.79 15.42
N GLN A 46 -12.40 -6.18 15.46
CA GLN A 46 -11.30 -5.22 15.66
C GLN A 46 -11.18 -4.24 14.48
N PHE A 47 -11.52 -4.67 13.27
CA PHE A 47 -11.61 -3.79 12.10
C PHE A 47 -12.68 -2.71 12.30
N PHE A 48 -13.89 -3.10 12.69
CA PHE A 48 -14.98 -2.16 12.91
C PHE A 48 -14.70 -1.22 14.08
N GLN A 49 -14.14 -1.73 15.18
CA GLN A 49 -13.69 -0.89 16.30
C GLN A 49 -12.59 0.11 15.89
N TRP A 50 -11.70 -0.27 14.96
CA TRP A 50 -10.71 0.64 14.40
C TRP A 50 -11.34 1.73 13.54
N LEU A 51 -12.30 1.40 12.68
CA LEU A 51 -13.07 2.39 11.91
C LEU A 51 -13.84 3.35 12.82
N ASP A 52 -14.48 2.84 13.87
CA ASP A 52 -15.20 3.65 14.87
C ASP A 52 -14.27 4.62 15.60
N ARG A 53 -13.10 4.15 16.05
CA ARG A 53 -12.10 5.02 16.70
C ARG A 53 -11.56 6.10 15.75
N THR A 54 -11.38 5.77 14.47
CA THR A 54 -10.94 6.72 13.44
C THR A 54 -12.00 7.80 13.21
N ASN A 55 -13.28 7.47 13.40
CA ASN A 55 -14.40 8.42 13.27
C ASN A 55 -14.64 9.28 14.51
N GLN A 56 -14.37 8.76 15.72
CA GLN A 56 -14.78 9.39 16.99
C GLN A 56 -13.69 10.21 17.69
N SER A 57 -12.41 9.85 17.56
CA SER A 57 -11.40 10.37 18.49
C SER A 57 -10.80 11.71 18.08
N SER A 58 -10.55 12.58 19.05
CA SER A 58 -9.62 13.71 18.91
C SER A 58 -8.20 13.25 18.55
N ALA A 59 -7.83 11.99 18.82
CA ALA A 59 -6.59 11.36 18.34
C ALA A 59 -6.57 11.20 16.81
N ALA A 60 -7.74 11.13 16.17
CA ALA A 60 -7.85 11.12 14.72
C ALA A 60 -7.38 12.45 14.11
N LYS A 61 -7.38 13.58 14.85
CA LYS A 61 -6.81 14.86 14.38
C LYS A 61 -5.33 14.77 13.99
N ALA A 62 -4.58 13.82 14.55
CA ALA A 62 -3.19 13.58 14.17
C ALA A 62 -3.04 12.83 12.83
N LEU A 63 -4.05 12.05 12.43
CA LEU A 63 -4.09 11.27 11.19
C LEU A 63 -4.91 11.97 10.08
N ILE A 64 -5.87 12.79 10.48
CA ILE A 64 -6.88 13.43 9.64
C ILE A 64 -6.44 14.88 9.42
N ARG A 65 -5.83 15.12 8.25
CA ARG A 65 -5.39 16.46 7.84
C ARG A 65 -6.54 17.34 7.35
N SER A 66 -7.70 16.75 7.05
CA SER A 66 -8.89 17.46 6.58
C SER A 66 -10.18 16.80 7.06
N GLN A 67 -11.24 17.60 7.24
CA GLN A 67 -12.59 17.10 7.56
C GLN A 67 -13.10 16.07 6.54
N GLN A 68 -12.62 16.16 5.30
CA GLN A 68 -12.97 15.25 4.20
C GLN A 68 -12.48 13.82 4.46
N THR A 69 -11.28 13.63 5.00
CA THR A 69 -10.77 12.29 5.34
C THR A 69 -11.66 11.62 6.39
N GLN A 70 -12.14 12.36 7.39
CA GLN A 70 -13.05 11.81 8.40
C GLN A 70 -14.37 11.35 7.79
N GLU A 71 -14.90 12.10 6.82
CA GLU A 71 -16.13 11.74 6.13
C GLU A 71 -15.97 10.45 5.31
N TYR A 72 -14.81 10.25 4.68
CA TYR A 72 -14.50 8.99 3.99
C TYR A 72 -14.50 7.79 4.94
N TYR A 73 -13.92 7.92 6.14
CA TYR A 73 -13.92 6.81 7.10
C TYR A 73 -15.31 6.52 7.68
N ARG A 74 -16.18 7.52 7.79
CA ARG A 74 -17.60 7.29 8.15
C ARG A 74 -18.33 6.49 7.08
N LYS A 75 -18.23 6.93 5.82
CA LYS A 75 -18.84 6.23 4.68
C LYS A 75 -18.27 4.81 4.51
N LEU A 76 -16.96 4.65 4.64
CA LEU A 76 -16.30 3.34 4.61
C LEU A 76 -16.85 2.41 5.69
N ARG A 77 -17.02 2.92 6.91
CA ARG A 77 -17.60 2.16 8.03
C ARG A 77 -19.00 1.66 7.71
N ASP A 78 -19.85 2.50 7.14
CA ASP A 78 -21.22 2.13 6.79
C ASP A 78 -21.28 1.11 5.64
N ILE A 79 -20.45 1.29 4.60
CA ILE A 79 -20.33 0.33 3.48
C ILE A 79 -19.81 -1.01 3.98
N CYS A 80 -18.70 -1.02 4.73
CA CYS A 80 -18.12 -2.24 5.27
C CYS A 80 -19.12 -2.97 6.18
N ASN A 81 -19.86 -2.26 7.03
CA ASN A 81 -20.87 -2.87 7.90
C ASN A 81 -22.03 -3.46 7.10
N ARG A 82 -22.41 -2.85 5.97
CA ARG A 82 -23.47 -3.36 5.09
C ARG A 82 -23.02 -4.59 4.30
N ARG A 83 -21.77 -4.63 3.86
CA ARG A 83 -21.26 -5.64 2.89
C ARG A 83 -20.48 -6.79 3.53
N LEU A 84 -19.75 -6.53 4.61
CA LEU A 84 -18.82 -7.50 5.22
C LEU A 84 -19.35 -8.11 6.52
N LYS A 85 -20.41 -7.55 7.12
CA LYS A 85 -20.95 -8.06 8.38
C LYS A 85 -21.48 -9.48 8.21
N GLY A 86 -21.04 -10.37 9.08
CA GLY A 86 -21.42 -11.79 9.07
C GLY A 86 -20.53 -12.68 8.19
N LEU A 87 -19.56 -12.11 7.48
CA LEU A 87 -18.53 -12.89 6.78
C LEU A 87 -17.43 -13.35 7.74
N ASP A 88 -16.74 -14.43 7.38
CA ASP A 88 -15.47 -14.75 8.01
C ASP A 88 -14.38 -13.74 7.58
N ILE A 89 -13.29 -13.68 8.37
CA ILE A 89 -12.24 -12.67 8.16
C ILE A 89 -11.55 -12.82 6.79
N ASP A 90 -11.38 -14.04 6.30
CA ASP A 90 -10.70 -14.30 5.03
C ASP A 90 -11.61 -13.95 3.85
N GLU A 91 -12.91 -14.25 3.94
CA GLU A 91 -13.94 -13.83 3.01
C GLU A 91 -14.04 -12.30 2.95
N ALA A 92 -14.13 -11.64 4.11
CA ALA A 92 -14.19 -10.18 4.19
C ALA A 92 -12.94 -9.52 3.59
N ASN A 93 -11.74 -10.05 3.89
CA ASN A 93 -10.49 -9.55 3.35
C ASN A 93 -10.42 -9.71 1.82
N ARG A 94 -10.73 -10.91 1.30
CA ARG A 94 -10.77 -11.16 -0.16
C ARG A 94 -11.77 -10.24 -0.85
N ALA A 95 -13.00 -10.16 -0.35
CA ALA A 95 -14.06 -9.35 -0.95
C ALA A 95 -13.68 -7.87 -0.96
N PHE A 96 -13.17 -7.32 0.16
CA PHE A 96 -12.80 -5.92 0.23
C PHE A 96 -11.58 -5.59 -0.65
N ALA A 97 -10.57 -6.47 -0.67
CA ALA A 97 -9.39 -6.28 -1.53
C ALA A 97 -9.77 -6.30 -3.02
N TRP A 98 -10.72 -7.14 -3.43
CA TRP A 98 -11.27 -7.12 -4.80
C TRP A 98 -12.10 -5.88 -5.07
N ALA A 99 -12.95 -5.45 -4.13
CA ALA A 99 -13.77 -4.25 -4.27
C ALA A 99 -12.93 -3.00 -4.54
N VAL A 100 -11.80 -2.83 -3.84
CA VAL A 100 -10.88 -1.69 -4.06
C VAL A 100 -10.27 -1.74 -5.47
N ARG A 101 -9.86 -2.93 -5.94
CA ARG A 101 -9.32 -3.09 -7.31
C ARG A 101 -10.38 -2.78 -8.37
N LEU A 102 -11.60 -3.28 -8.20
CA LEU A 102 -12.73 -3.03 -9.09
C LEU A 102 -13.11 -1.54 -9.10
N ALA A 103 -13.19 -0.88 -7.96
CA ALA A 103 -13.50 0.55 -7.88
C ALA A 103 -12.45 1.40 -8.62
N ARG A 104 -11.15 1.04 -8.52
CA ARG A 104 -10.08 1.68 -9.30
C ARG A 104 -10.23 1.43 -10.80
N PHE A 105 -10.62 0.22 -11.18
CA PHE A 105 -10.89 -0.12 -12.57
C PHE A 105 -12.07 0.70 -13.12
N TYR A 106 -13.17 0.82 -12.38
CA TYR A 106 -14.33 1.63 -12.77
C TYR A 106 -14.00 3.11 -12.87
N ALA A 107 -13.22 3.66 -11.93
CA ALA A 107 -12.77 5.04 -11.99
C ALA A 107 -11.94 5.36 -13.25
N LYS A 108 -11.17 4.39 -13.76
CA LYS A 108 -10.40 4.52 -15.01
C LYS A 108 -11.24 4.24 -16.26
N ASN A 109 -12.33 3.50 -16.14
CA ASN A 109 -13.17 3.04 -17.25
C ASN A 109 -14.64 3.39 -17.01
N PRO A 110 -15.02 4.68 -17.01
CA PRO A 110 -16.37 5.11 -16.65
C PRO A 110 -17.47 4.53 -17.56
N ARG A 111 -17.15 4.19 -18.81
CA ARG A 111 -18.06 3.56 -19.77
C ARG A 111 -18.58 2.19 -19.33
N VAL A 112 -17.84 1.49 -18.47
CA VAL A 112 -18.26 0.17 -17.97
C VAL A 112 -19.47 0.29 -17.04
N LEU A 113 -19.51 1.36 -16.24
CA LEU A 113 -20.66 1.63 -15.35
C LEU A 113 -21.90 2.09 -16.13
N GLU A 114 -21.73 2.70 -17.31
CA GLU A 114 -22.86 3.15 -18.14
C GLU A 114 -23.58 2.00 -18.85
N LEU A 115 -22.90 0.88 -19.09
CA LEU A 115 -23.48 -0.29 -19.77
C LEU A 115 -24.37 -1.15 -18.86
N GLU A 116 -24.24 -0.98 -17.54
CA GLU A 116 -24.94 -1.76 -16.52
C GLU A 116 -26.22 -1.07 -16.00
N ASP A 117 -26.52 0.17 -16.40
CA ASP A 117 -27.79 0.82 -16.03
C ASP A 117 -28.87 0.55 -17.10
N PRO A 118 -29.76 -0.45 -16.90
CA PRO A 118 -30.85 -0.72 -17.83
C PRO A 118 -31.84 0.44 -17.97
N ARG A 119 -31.72 1.50 -17.13
CA ARG A 119 -32.56 2.70 -17.20
C ARG A 119 -32.05 3.77 -18.16
N LYS A 120 -30.82 3.65 -18.68
CA LYS A 120 -30.24 4.60 -19.64
C LYS A 120 -30.19 4.05 -21.08
N VAL A 121 -31.01 3.05 -21.38
CA VAL A 121 -31.30 2.69 -22.77
C VAL A 121 -32.42 3.62 -23.23
N GLU A 122 -32.08 4.80 -23.76
CA GLU A 122 -33.05 5.54 -24.56
C GLU A 122 -33.51 4.62 -25.70
N PRO A 123 -34.82 4.53 -25.98
CA PRO A 123 -35.32 3.73 -27.08
C PRO A 123 -34.75 4.32 -28.37
N VAL A 124 -33.76 3.64 -28.94
CA VAL A 124 -33.28 3.90 -30.30
C VAL A 124 -34.50 3.70 -31.19
N LYS A 125 -35.12 4.81 -31.60
CA LYS A 125 -36.17 4.83 -32.62
C LYS A 125 -35.63 4.06 -33.81
N ALA A 126 -36.23 2.91 -34.06
CA ALA A 126 -35.94 2.08 -35.21
C ALA A 126 -36.19 2.90 -36.48
N SER A 127 -35.11 3.37 -37.10
CA SER A 127 -35.14 3.88 -38.46
C SER A 127 -34.79 2.70 -39.38
N PRO A 128 -35.67 2.31 -40.32
CA PRO A 128 -35.42 1.16 -41.17
C PRO A 128 -34.45 1.58 -42.28
N ALA A 129 -33.18 1.19 -42.16
CA ALA A 129 -32.19 1.39 -43.20
C ALA A 129 -31.70 0.04 -43.75
N LYS A 130 -32.31 -0.32 -44.89
CA LYS A 130 -31.70 -0.92 -46.09
C LYS A 130 -30.54 -1.91 -45.87
N VAL A 131 -30.87 -3.19 -46.04
CA VAL A 131 -29.92 -4.29 -46.24
C VAL A 131 -29.04 -3.98 -47.45
N VAL A 132 -27.74 -3.78 -47.22
CA VAL A 132 -26.71 -3.82 -48.26
C VAL A 132 -25.62 -4.79 -47.80
N HIS A 133 -25.55 -5.91 -48.50
CA HIS A 133 -24.43 -6.85 -48.44
C HIS A 133 -23.16 -6.19 -49.01
N THR A 134 -22.06 -6.13 -48.25
CA THR A 134 -20.72 -6.25 -48.83
C THR A 134 -19.63 -6.63 -47.80
N THR A 135 -18.95 -7.74 -48.12
CA THR A 135 -17.54 -8.13 -47.86
C THR A 135 -16.99 -8.39 -46.44
N PRO A 136 -16.13 -9.43 -46.28
CA PRO A 136 -15.48 -9.77 -45.02
C PRO A 136 -14.28 -8.83 -44.75
N ALA A 137 -14.28 -8.20 -43.57
CA ALA A 137 -13.19 -7.39 -43.10
C ALA A 137 -12.06 -8.27 -42.53
N VAL A 138 -10.86 -8.00 -43.02
CA VAL A 138 -9.57 -8.49 -42.53
C VAL A 138 -9.46 -8.31 -41.02
N VAL A 139 -9.12 -9.40 -40.32
CA VAL A 139 -8.79 -9.41 -38.89
C VAL A 139 -7.53 -8.57 -38.67
N VAL A 140 -7.70 -7.33 -38.19
CA VAL A 140 -6.60 -6.52 -37.66
C VAL A 140 -6.47 -6.88 -36.17
N PRO A 141 -5.31 -7.37 -35.70
CA PRO A 141 -5.10 -7.64 -34.29
C PRO A 141 -5.16 -6.33 -33.47
N PRO A 142 -5.66 -6.36 -32.23
CA PRO A 142 -5.79 -5.17 -31.40
C PRO A 142 -4.41 -4.54 -31.11
N PRO A 143 -4.32 -3.20 -31.02
CA PRO A 143 -3.07 -2.53 -30.67
C PRO A 143 -2.67 -2.91 -29.25
N THR A 144 -1.53 -3.57 -29.13
CA THR A 144 -0.81 -3.75 -27.85
C THR A 144 -0.50 -2.36 -27.31
N VAL A 145 -1.28 -1.91 -26.33
CA VAL A 145 -0.97 -0.70 -25.55
C VAL A 145 0.21 -1.05 -24.65
N SER A 146 1.42 -0.81 -25.18
CA SER A 146 2.67 -0.90 -24.44
C SER A 146 2.67 0.17 -23.35
N LYS A 147 2.28 -0.21 -22.13
CA LYS A 147 2.52 0.58 -20.91
C LYS A 147 4.04 0.82 -20.82
N PRO A 148 4.53 2.06 -20.65
CA PRO A 148 5.96 2.28 -20.46
C PRO A 148 6.40 1.49 -19.24
N ALA A 149 7.33 0.56 -19.44
CA ALA A 149 7.92 -0.23 -18.38
C ALA A 149 8.68 0.74 -17.45
N GLN A 150 8.04 1.14 -16.35
CA GLN A 150 8.78 1.71 -15.23
C GLN A 150 9.71 0.60 -14.74
N SER A 151 10.97 0.69 -15.14
CA SER A 151 12.02 -0.22 -14.71
C SER A 151 12.09 -0.18 -13.19
N THR A 152 11.90 -1.32 -12.54
CA THR A 152 12.15 -1.45 -11.10
C THR A 152 13.61 -1.03 -10.83
N PRO A 153 13.89 -0.25 -9.78
CA PRO A 153 15.24 0.20 -9.49
C PRO A 153 16.17 -0.95 -9.04
N VAL A 154 15.61 -2.13 -8.76
CA VAL A 154 16.30 -3.30 -8.22
C VAL A 154 15.75 -4.56 -8.88
N LYS A 155 16.59 -5.58 -9.08
CA LYS A 155 16.18 -6.89 -9.61
C LYS A 155 15.90 -7.87 -8.46
N VAL A 156 14.83 -8.66 -8.60
CA VAL A 156 14.58 -9.80 -7.69
C VAL A 156 15.73 -10.80 -7.81
N GLY A 157 16.22 -11.30 -6.69
CA GLY A 157 17.40 -12.17 -6.56
C GLY A 157 18.73 -11.42 -6.37
N GLU A 158 18.74 -10.09 -6.47
CA GLU A 158 19.94 -9.28 -6.23
C GLU A 158 20.30 -9.29 -4.74
N LYS A 159 21.59 -9.40 -4.44
CA LYS A 159 22.13 -9.45 -3.07
C LYS A 159 22.76 -8.11 -2.71
N HIS A 160 22.49 -7.66 -1.49
CA HIS A 160 23.07 -6.43 -0.98
C HIS A 160 23.50 -6.53 0.49
N THR A 161 24.44 -5.69 0.89
CA THR A 161 24.74 -5.44 2.30
C THR A 161 23.82 -4.35 2.84
N ALA A 162 23.16 -4.61 3.97
CA ALA A 162 22.22 -3.69 4.58
C ALA A 162 22.43 -3.54 6.08
N ASN A 163 22.15 -2.35 6.59
CA ASN A 163 22.18 -2.04 8.02
C ASN A 163 20.75 -1.90 8.55
N VAL A 164 20.45 -2.54 9.68
CA VAL A 164 19.15 -2.40 10.34
C VAL A 164 19.02 -0.98 10.91
N THR A 165 18.05 -0.22 10.42
CA THR A 165 17.77 1.15 10.90
C THR A 165 16.65 1.18 11.92
N LYS A 166 15.69 0.25 11.84
CA LYS A 166 14.56 0.15 12.76
C LYS A 166 14.13 -1.29 12.93
N SER A 167 13.97 -1.74 14.18
CA SER A 167 13.43 -3.07 14.51
C SER A 167 12.01 -2.95 15.09
N GLY A 168 11.14 -3.92 14.81
CA GLY A 168 9.73 -3.92 15.22
C GLY A 168 8.91 -5.02 14.55
N LYS A 169 7.62 -4.78 14.28
CA LYS A 169 6.78 -5.71 13.49
C LYS A 169 7.27 -5.87 12.05
N THR A 170 7.82 -4.80 11.50
CA THR A 170 8.57 -4.77 10.24
C THR A 170 9.94 -4.17 10.53
N THR A 171 10.98 -4.79 9.99
CA THR A 171 12.35 -4.30 10.15
C THR A 171 12.69 -3.45 8.93
N GLU A 172 13.04 -2.19 9.15
CA GLU A 172 13.53 -1.30 8.09
C GLU A 172 15.04 -1.38 8.03
N ILE A 173 15.57 -1.40 6.81
CA ILE A 173 17.00 -1.51 6.54
C ILE A 173 17.46 -0.39 5.61
N ALA A 174 18.72 0.00 5.72
CA ALA A 174 19.39 0.86 4.75
C ALA A 174 20.40 0.03 3.97
N VAL A 175 20.28 0.01 2.64
CA VAL A 175 21.14 -0.77 1.76
C VAL A 175 22.35 0.07 1.34
N SER A 176 23.55 -0.48 1.51
CA SER A 176 24.80 0.15 1.10
C SER A 176 24.93 0.20 -0.42
N GLY A 177 25.39 1.32 -0.97
CA GLY A 177 25.63 1.48 -2.41
C GLY A 177 24.38 1.86 -3.23
N VAL A 178 23.18 1.76 -2.65
CA VAL A 178 21.96 2.33 -3.22
C VAL A 178 21.81 3.74 -2.67
N LYS A 179 21.73 4.76 -3.54
CA LYS A 179 21.44 6.13 -3.07
C LYS A 179 20.16 6.08 -2.25
N ALA A 180 20.18 6.70 -1.07
CA ALA A 180 19.00 6.88 -0.24
C ALA A 180 18.00 7.75 -0.99
N ASP A 181 17.22 7.11 -1.85
CA ASP A 181 16.12 7.74 -2.54
C ASP A 181 14.92 7.77 -1.60
N LYS A 182 14.25 8.92 -1.54
CA LYS A 182 13.01 9.05 -0.76
C LYS A 182 11.91 8.12 -1.30
N ASP A 183 12.10 7.67 -2.53
CA ASP A 183 11.15 6.84 -3.26
C ASP A 183 11.43 5.34 -3.14
N ILE A 184 12.37 4.89 -2.28
CA ILE A 184 12.62 3.46 -2.06
C ILE A 184 12.65 3.14 -0.57
N ARG A 185 11.82 2.18 -0.15
CA ARG A 185 11.82 1.62 1.20
C ARG A 185 12.16 0.14 1.20
N TRP A 186 13.18 -0.20 1.97
CA TRP A 186 13.66 -1.57 2.12
C TRP A 186 13.18 -2.17 3.44
N ARG A 187 12.59 -3.37 3.39
CA ARG A 187 12.03 -4.05 4.56
C ARG A 187 12.35 -5.54 4.58
N ILE A 188 12.46 -6.07 5.80
CA ILE A 188 12.51 -7.50 6.06
C ILE A 188 11.21 -7.90 6.78
N ARG A 189 10.50 -8.89 6.24
CA ARG A 189 9.32 -9.47 6.91
C ARG A 189 9.78 -10.38 8.04
N LYS A 190 9.01 -10.43 9.13
CA LYS A 190 9.35 -11.27 10.29
C LYS A 190 9.52 -12.75 9.94
N ALA A 191 8.71 -13.28 9.02
CA ALA A 191 8.83 -14.65 8.54
C ALA A 191 10.17 -14.91 7.83
N GLU A 192 10.67 -13.91 7.10
CA GLU A 192 11.92 -13.97 6.32
C GLU A 192 13.17 -13.68 7.17
N ALA A 193 12.96 -13.33 8.43
CA ALA A 193 14.04 -13.17 9.40
C ALA A 193 14.39 -14.49 10.10
N GLN A 194 13.85 -15.66 9.71
CA GLN A 194 14.26 -17.02 10.13
C GLN A 194 14.77 -17.18 11.59
N GLY A 195 14.09 -16.58 12.58
CA GLY A 195 14.51 -16.66 13.99
C GLY A 195 15.69 -15.78 14.39
N PHE A 196 16.20 -14.94 13.49
CA PHE A 196 17.19 -13.90 13.78
C PHE A 196 16.56 -12.73 14.54
N GLU A 197 17.11 -12.43 15.71
CA GLU A 197 16.82 -11.18 16.43
C GLU A 197 17.62 -10.04 15.79
N LEU A 198 16.96 -9.26 14.94
CA LEU A 198 17.58 -8.14 14.22
C LEU A 198 17.71 -6.91 15.13
N LYS A 199 18.95 -6.48 15.40
CA LYS A 199 19.24 -5.30 16.24
C LYS A 199 19.57 -4.09 15.39
N VAL A 200 19.11 -2.91 15.80
CA VAL A 200 19.45 -1.64 15.12
C VAL A 200 20.98 -1.46 15.12
N GLY A 201 21.52 -1.08 13.97
CA GLY A 201 22.97 -0.96 13.73
C GLY A 201 23.65 -2.25 13.26
N GLN A 202 22.94 -3.38 13.24
CA GLN A 202 23.48 -4.63 12.72
C GLN A 202 23.60 -4.58 11.19
N SER A 203 24.77 -4.96 10.68
CA SER A 203 25.01 -5.18 9.25
C SER A 203 24.71 -6.64 8.89
N LEU A 204 24.03 -6.87 7.77
CA LEU A 204 23.69 -8.19 7.26
C LEU A 204 23.63 -8.23 5.73
N GLU A 205 23.72 -9.43 5.17
CA GLU A 205 23.47 -9.67 3.76
C GLU A 205 22.01 -10.02 3.52
N VAL A 206 21.41 -9.34 2.56
CA VAL A 206 20.01 -9.52 2.17
C VAL A 206 19.90 -9.85 0.70
N GLU A 207 18.89 -10.65 0.35
CA GLU A 207 18.50 -10.91 -1.04
C GLU A 207 17.10 -10.37 -1.29
N VAL A 208 16.93 -9.66 -2.41
CA VAL A 208 15.65 -9.08 -2.84
C VAL A 208 14.71 -10.20 -3.26
N ILE A 209 13.57 -10.31 -2.60
CA ILE A 209 12.54 -11.31 -2.94
C ILE A 209 11.43 -10.68 -3.79
N GLU A 210 11.09 -9.43 -3.48
CA GLU A 210 9.92 -8.77 -4.05
C GLU A 210 10.16 -7.26 -4.12
N ALA A 211 9.76 -6.65 -5.24
CA ALA A 211 9.84 -5.22 -5.46
C ALA A 211 8.49 -4.73 -5.99
N ASN A 212 7.76 -3.98 -5.16
CA ASN A 212 6.42 -3.50 -5.50
C ASN A 212 6.38 -1.98 -5.47
N LEU A 213 5.76 -1.38 -6.48
CA LEU A 213 5.42 0.04 -6.42
C LEU A 213 4.20 0.22 -5.50
N ASP A 214 4.37 0.93 -4.40
CA ASP A 214 3.25 1.41 -3.60
C ASP A 214 2.64 2.62 -4.32
N GLU A 215 1.72 2.34 -5.25
CA GLU A 215 1.01 3.38 -6.03
C GLU A 215 0.35 4.44 -5.14
N THR A 216 0.01 4.10 -3.89
CA THR A 216 -0.64 5.00 -2.94
C THR A 216 0.30 6.09 -2.45
N ASN A 217 1.57 5.73 -2.23
CA ASN A 217 2.57 6.62 -1.64
C ASN A 217 3.69 6.99 -2.62
N SER A 218 3.59 6.52 -3.88
CA SER A 218 4.55 6.78 -4.95
C SER A 218 5.99 6.38 -4.63
N TYR A 219 6.20 5.33 -3.81
CA TYR A 219 7.52 4.77 -3.53
C TYR A 219 7.56 3.27 -3.82
N TRP A 220 8.74 2.75 -4.12
CA TRP A 220 9.02 1.32 -4.22
C TRP A 220 9.20 0.71 -2.84
N LEU A 221 8.45 -0.34 -2.55
CA LEU A 221 8.61 -1.18 -1.38
C LEU A 221 9.36 -2.45 -1.79
N ILE A 222 10.60 -2.56 -1.31
CA ILE A 222 11.50 -3.68 -1.57
C ILE A 222 11.51 -4.58 -0.34
N PHE A 223 11.13 -5.85 -0.52
CA PHE A 223 11.19 -6.86 0.51
C PHE A 223 12.39 -7.77 0.30
N CYS A 224 13.10 -8.03 1.40
CA CYS A 224 14.28 -8.88 1.39
C CYS A 224 14.20 -10.01 2.42
N LYS A 225 14.91 -11.10 2.15
CA LYS A 225 15.23 -12.16 3.12
C LYS A 225 16.67 -12.00 3.59
N VAL A 226 16.92 -12.42 4.82
CA VAL A 226 18.28 -12.49 5.37
C VAL A 226 18.96 -13.75 4.84
N LEU A 227 20.19 -13.63 4.36
CA LEU A 227 20.96 -14.79 3.91
C LEU A 227 21.64 -15.48 5.09
N ALA A 228 21.45 -16.81 5.18
CA ALA A 228 22.13 -17.62 6.17
C ALA A 228 23.66 -17.58 5.96
N GLY A 229 24.42 -17.33 7.02
CA GLY A 229 25.87 -17.17 6.95
C GLY A 229 26.37 -15.72 7.00
N SER A 230 25.48 -14.73 7.09
CA SER A 230 25.88 -13.37 7.42
C SER A 230 26.50 -13.35 8.83
N GLU A 231 27.83 -13.31 8.91
CA GLU A 231 28.53 -13.24 10.19
C GLU A 231 27.99 -12.09 11.02
N ARG A 232 27.84 -12.32 12.34
CA ARG A 232 27.53 -11.28 13.32
C ARG A 232 28.74 -10.36 13.48
N LYS A 233 29.06 -9.58 12.45
CA LYS A 233 29.89 -8.39 12.63
C LYS A 233 28.98 -7.36 13.27
N VAL A 234 28.93 -7.40 14.60
CA VAL A 234 28.52 -6.24 15.40
C VAL A 234 29.52 -5.16 15.02
N VAL A 235 29.13 -4.29 14.08
CA VAL A 235 29.85 -3.05 13.85
C VAL A 235 29.88 -2.39 15.23
N PRO A 236 31.07 -2.14 15.81
CA PRO A 236 31.14 -1.52 17.12
C PRO A 236 30.33 -0.23 17.02
N THR A 237 29.24 -0.18 17.79
CA THR A 237 28.43 1.02 17.92
C THR A 237 29.41 2.15 18.16
N PRO A 238 29.45 3.21 17.32
CA PRO A 238 30.34 4.32 17.57
C PRO A 238 30.08 4.74 19.01
N THR A 239 31.11 4.61 19.86
CA THR A 239 31.01 4.93 21.28
C THR A 239 30.32 6.29 21.33
N PRO A 240 29.13 6.39 21.94
CA PRO A 240 28.42 7.65 21.98
C PRO A 240 29.41 8.64 22.57
N GLN A 241 29.88 9.57 21.74
CA GLN A 241 30.82 10.55 22.23
C GLN A 241 30.13 11.21 23.41
N PRO A 242 30.80 11.29 24.58
CA PRO A 242 30.21 11.90 25.75
C PRO A 242 29.67 13.24 25.29
N LYS A 243 28.35 13.44 25.43
CA LYS A 243 27.74 14.70 25.06
C LYS A 243 28.53 15.77 25.81
N LYS A 244 29.22 16.64 25.07
CA LYS A 244 29.94 17.76 25.66
C LYS A 244 28.99 18.41 26.65
N SER A 245 29.46 18.61 27.88
CA SER A 245 28.63 19.26 28.87
C SER A 245 28.24 20.64 28.33
N LYS A 246 27.08 21.15 28.73
CA LYS A 246 26.65 22.50 28.33
C LYS A 246 27.71 23.56 28.68
N LEU A 247 28.53 23.29 29.69
CA LEU A 247 29.69 24.08 30.09
C LEU A 247 30.84 24.03 29.08
N GLU A 248 31.16 22.85 28.53
CA GLU A 248 32.19 22.70 27.49
C GLU A 248 31.78 23.37 26.18
N GLU A 249 30.50 23.31 25.80
CA GLU A 249 30.00 24.06 24.63
C GLU A 249 30.13 25.57 24.80
N ILE A 250 29.89 26.08 26.01
CA ILE A 250 30.02 27.51 26.32
C ILE A 250 31.51 27.92 26.29
N LEU A 251 32.39 27.13 26.91
CA LEU A 251 33.84 27.36 26.90
C LEU A 251 34.44 27.37 25.49
N GLU A 252 34.01 26.44 24.64
CA GLU A 252 34.48 26.35 23.24
C GLU A 252 33.96 27.54 22.40
N ARG A 253 32.76 28.05 22.69
CA ARG A 253 32.25 29.29 22.09
C ARG A 253 33.08 30.51 22.50
N MET A 254 33.39 30.64 23.79
CA MET A 254 34.20 31.74 24.30
C MET A 254 35.63 31.74 23.73
N GLN A 255 36.23 30.56 23.56
CA GLN A 255 37.56 30.42 22.95
C GLN A 255 37.57 30.74 21.45
N LYS A 256 36.50 30.42 20.71
CA LYS A 256 36.39 30.81 19.29
C LYS A 256 36.21 32.31 19.12
N GLU A 257 35.45 32.96 20.00
CA GLU A 257 35.23 34.41 19.94
C GLU A 257 36.49 35.23 20.28
N SER A 258 37.39 34.70 21.11
CA SER A 258 38.65 35.38 21.45
C SER A 258 39.71 35.30 20.35
N GLN A 259 39.67 34.27 19.49
CA GLN A 259 40.63 34.09 18.39
C GLN A 259 40.22 34.80 17.09
N GLY A 260 38.98 35.29 16.99
CA GLY A 260 38.46 35.97 15.79
C GLY A 260 38.61 37.49 15.77
N LYS A 261 39.26 38.10 16.77
CA LYS A 261 39.55 39.54 16.83
C LYS A 261 41.05 39.79 16.75
N VAL A 262 41.61 39.73 15.55
CA VAL A 262 42.89 40.36 15.20
C VAL A 262 42.70 41.09 13.88
#